data_AF-A0A0Q7E3H3-F1
#
_entry.id   AF-A0A0Q7E3H3-F1
#
_cell.length_a   1.000
_cell.length_b   1.000
_cell.length_c   1.000
_cell.angle_alpha   90.00
_cell.angle_beta   90.00
_cell.angle_gamma   90.00
#
_symmetry.space_group_name_H-M   'P 1'
#
loop_
_entity.id
_entity.type
_entity.pdbx_description
1 polymer ?
#
loop_
_entity_poly.entity_id
_entity_poly.type
_entity_poly.pdbx_seq_one_letter_code
_entity_poly.pdbx_strand_id
1 'polypeptide(L)'
;MADGAYRWQGVVPEADAARIEAIDAAFDEAQAASFAEPARASVVEKIERALAAARTGDLTEAAAQLTHARAVLGDLDPALLEPRRGLAGLFDSRGGRLKAFREAYARGSASLADVAADLTGRVDGAGRRSGSLDSLWVEIRDAVVDLDAYTAAAVRRLTGHSPLGEDAAYALDGRKAALDACRAAAIGTLPLIRGAQNADARAVDTLKACADGVAAWRDDWKDALGLAGKRPKKVRPERERMLKLRDDLVKRIDRALTELKASRARHAEVESRLTGLRRPL
;
A
#
# COMPACT_ATOMS: atom_id res chain seq x y z
N MET A 1 32.15 11.68 -0.06
CA MET A 1 31.10 10.87 0.58
C MET A 1 30.39 11.77 1.56
N ALA A 2 29.23 12.32 1.18
CA ALA A 2 28.45 13.22 2.00
C ALA A 2 27.05 12.62 2.20
N ASP A 3 26.73 12.51 3.48
CA ASP A 3 25.58 11.96 4.17
C ASP A 3 24.25 11.82 3.44
N GLY A 4 23.76 10.57 3.40
CA GLY A 4 22.36 10.20 3.20
C GLY A 4 21.43 10.54 4.39
N ALA A 5 21.86 11.40 5.32
CA ALA A 5 21.11 11.77 6.52
C ALA A 5 20.01 12.83 6.27
N TYR A 6 20.06 13.57 5.17
CA TYR A 6 19.04 14.60 4.83
C TYR A 6 17.71 14.03 4.29
N ARG A 7 17.62 12.72 4.03
CA ARG A 7 16.39 12.13 3.47
C ARG A 7 15.28 11.90 4.51
N TRP A 8 15.57 12.06 5.80
CA TRP A 8 14.68 11.63 6.89
C TRP A 8 14.03 12.74 7.71
N GLN A 9 14.55 13.96 7.66
CA GLN A 9 13.90 15.12 8.29
C GLN A 9 13.18 15.87 7.18
N GLY A 10 11.87 16.06 7.31
CA GLY A 10 11.01 16.76 6.35
C GLY A 10 11.30 18.26 6.21
N VAL A 11 12.57 18.65 6.14
CA VAL A 11 13.03 19.98 5.81
C VAL A 11 12.96 20.11 4.30
N VAL A 12 11.94 20.81 3.83
CA VAL A 12 11.93 21.32 2.46
C VAL A 12 13.11 22.28 2.35
N PRO A 13 14.03 22.11 1.37
CA PRO A 13 15.16 23.02 1.24
C PRO A 13 14.66 24.43 0.92
N GLU A 14 15.46 25.44 1.30
CA GLU A 14 15.15 26.83 0.96
C GLU A 14 15.18 27.04 -0.56
N ALA A 15 14.36 27.97 -1.04
CA ALA A 15 14.35 28.38 -2.43
C ALA A 15 15.69 29.04 -2.81
N ASP A 16 16.20 28.71 -4.00
CA ASP A 16 17.42 29.31 -4.54
C ASP A 16 17.24 30.80 -4.85
N ALA A 17 18.15 31.63 -4.35
CA ALA A 17 18.15 33.08 -4.56
C ALA A 17 18.18 33.45 -6.05
N ALA A 18 18.94 32.72 -6.87
CA ALA A 18 19.02 32.98 -8.32
C ALA A 18 17.67 32.68 -9.01
N ARG A 19 16.94 31.66 -8.53
CA ARG A 19 15.59 31.34 -9.01
C ARG A 19 14.60 32.45 -8.65
N ILE A 20 14.66 32.97 -7.42
CA ILE A 20 13.82 34.11 -6.98
C ILE A 20 14.09 35.34 -7.84
N GLU A 21 15.36 35.68 -8.08
CA GLU A 21 15.74 36.81 -8.94
C GLU A 21 15.25 36.64 -10.38
N ALA A 22 15.36 35.43 -10.95
CA ALA A 22 14.87 35.16 -12.29
C ALA A 22 13.33 35.30 -12.40
N ILE A 23 12.58 34.83 -11.39
CA ILE A 23 11.12 35.00 -11.33
C ILE A 23 10.76 36.48 -11.21
N ASP A 24 11.46 37.21 -10.33
CA ASP A 24 11.25 38.64 -10.12
C ASP A 24 11.55 39.45 -11.38
N ALA A 25 12.64 39.15 -12.09
CA ALA A 25 13.00 39.80 -13.36
C ALA A 25 12.01 39.50 -14.50
N ALA A 26 11.38 38.33 -14.48
CA ALA A 26 10.39 37.91 -15.49
C ALA A 26 8.96 38.37 -15.18
N PHE A 27 8.73 39.08 -14.08
CA PHE A 27 7.40 39.54 -13.69
C PHE A 27 6.83 40.57 -14.70
N ASP A 28 5.61 40.29 -15.17
CA ASP A 28 4.81 41.18 -16.00
C ASP A 28 3.58 41.65 -15.22
N GLU A 29 3.47 42.97 -15.03
CA GLU A 29 2.36 43.59 -14.30
C GLU A 29 1.00 43.33 -14.95
N ALA A 30 0.96 43.27 -16.29
CA ALA A 30 -0.26 42.94 -17.03
C ALA A 30 -0.75 41.50 -16.76
N GLN A 31 0.14 40.65 -16.23
CA GLN A 31 -0.14 39.25 -15.90
C GLN A 31 -0.16 38.98 -14.39
N ALA A 32 -0.25 40.03 -13.54
CA ALA A 32 -0.30 39.87 -12.09
C ALA A 32 -1.42 38.91 -11.64
N ALA A 33 -2.57 38.93 -12.33
CA ALA A 33 -3.72 38.06 -12.04
C ALA A 33 -3.49 36.56 -12.38
N SER A 34 -2.53 36.23 -13.24
CA SER A 34 -2.16 34.85 -13.59
C SER A 34 -0.81 34.42 -13.01
N PHE A 35 -0.21 35.26 -12.16
CA PHE A 35 1.10 35.02 -11.57
C PHE A 35 1.18 33.61 -10.94
N ALA A 36 2.21 32.87 -11.38
CA ALA A 36 2.54 31.52 -10.93
C ALA A 36 1.41 30.48 -11.06
N GLU A 37 0.36 30.72 -11.85
CA GLU A 37 -0.73 29.76 -12.03
C GLU A 37 -0.26 28.39 -12.56
N PRO A 38 0.69 28.29 -13.51
CA PRO A 38 1.21 26.99 -13.93
C PRO A 38 1.89 26.20 -12.80
N ALA A 39 2.65 26.87 -11.92
CA ALA A 39 3.30 26.25 -10.78
C ALA A 39 2.28 25.73 -9.76
N ARG A 40 1.27 26.55 -9.44
CA ARG A 40 0.14 26.17 -8.57
C ARG A 40 -0.63 24.98 -9.13
N ALA A 41 -1.01 25.02 -10.42
CA ALA A 41 -1.74 23.95 -11.07
C ALA A 41 -0.95 22.62 -11.06
N SER A 42 0.36 22.69 -11.30
CA SER A 42 1.25 21.52 -11.24
C SER A 42 1.31 20.87 -9.85
N VAL A 43 1.25 21.67 -8.78
CA VAL A 43 1.21 21.17 -7.39
C VAL A 43 -0.15 20.51 -7.11
N VAL A 44 -1.24 21.13 -7.52
CA VAL A 44 -2.60 20.58 -7.38
C VAL A 44 -2.71 19.23 -8.08
N GLU A 45 -2.18 19.11 -9.31
CA GLU A 45 -2.14 17.84 -10.05
C GLU A 45 -1.39 16.75 -9.28
N LYS A 46 -0.25 17.07 -8.65
CA LYS A 46 0.53 16.12 -7.85
C LYS A 46 -0.23 15.69 -6.60
N ILE A 47 -0.94 16.61 -5.94
CA ILE A 47 -1.81 16.28 -4.80
C ILE A 47 -2.95 15.34 -5.24
N GLU A 48 -3.56 15.58 -6.40
CA GLU A 48 -4.58 14.70 -6.97
C GLU A 48 -4.04 13.31 -7.31
N ARG A 49 -2.82 13.23 -7.88
CA ARG A 49 -2.13 11.95 -8.10
C ARG A 49 -1.88 11.21 -6.77
N ALA A 50 -1.56 11.91 -5.69
CA ALA A 50 -1.36 11.31 -4.37
C ALA A 50 -2.68 10.76 -3.82
N LEU A 51 -3.77 11.51 -3.96
CA LEU A 51 -5.10 11.09 -3.57
C LEU A 51 -5.58 9.87 -4.37
N ALA A 52 -5.36 9.86 -5.69
CA ALA A 52 -5.70 8.72 -6.54
C ALA A 52 -4.89 7.46 -6.17
N ALA A 53 -3.61 7.62 -5.84
CA ALA A 53 -2.76 6.52 -5.36
C ALA A 53 -3.22 5.98 -4.00
N ALA A 54 -3.68 6.85 -3.09
CA ALA A 54 -4.25 6.42 -1.80
C ALA A 54 -5.56 5.63 -1.99
N ARG A 55 -6.43 6.05 -2.91
CA ARG A 55 -7.71 5.37 -3.22
C ARG A 55 -7.55 3.99 -3.84
N THR A 56 -6.57 3.84 -4.72
CA THR A 56 -6.29 2.58 -5.43
C THR A 56 -5.37 1.64 -4.66
N GLY A 57 -4.93 2.04 -3.47
CA GLY A 57 -3.92 1.37 -2.67
C GLY A 57 -4.41 0.15 -1.89
N ASP A 58 -5.72 -0.10 -1.82
CA ASP A 58 -6.25 -1.13 -0.93
C ASP A 58 -5.93 -2.56 -1.38
N LEU A 59 -5.77 -3.45 -0.40
CA LEU A 59 -5.55 -4.88 -0.61
C LEU A 59 -6.85 -5.67 -0.37
N THR A 60 -8.01 -5.06 -0.66
CA THR A 60 -9.32 -5.58 -0.24
C THR A 60 -9.59 -6.97 -0.80
N GLU A 61 -9.27 -7.21 -2.07
CA GLU A 61 -9.46 -8.51 -2.71
C GLU A 61 -8.60 -9.63 -2.08
N ALA A 62 -7.47 -9.30 -1.43
CA ALA A 62 -6.67 -10.29 -0.69
C ALA A 62 -7.46 -10.91 0.47
N ALA A 63 -8.38 -10.16 1.08
CA ALA A 63 -9.22 -10.66 2.17
C ALA A 63 -10.20 -11.75 1.68
N ALA A 64 -10.73 -11.61 0.46
CA ALA A 64 -11.59 -12.63 -0.15
C ALA A 64 -10.80 -13.93 -0.40
N GLN A 65 -9.58 -13.82 -0.94
CA GLN A 65 -8.72 -14.97 -1.20
C GLN A 65 -8.28 -15.68 0.09
N LEU A 66 -7.96 -14.92 1.13
CA LEU A 66 -7.64 -15.48 2.45
C LEU A 66 -8.85 -16.15 3.11
N THR A 67 -10.05 -15.60 2.94
CA THR A 67 -11.29 -16.23 3.43
C THR A 67 -11.56 -17.55 2.70
N HIS A 68 -11.34 -17.58 1.39
CA HIS A 68 -11.40 -18.80 0.58
C HIS A 68 -10.37 -19.84 1.06
N ALA A 69 -9.11 -19.44 1.25
CA ALA A 69 -8.06 -20.32 1.77
C ALA A 69 -8.42 -20.91 3.14
N ARG A 70 -9.01 -20.10 4.03
CA ARG A 70 -9.50 -20.55 5.34
C ARG A 70 -10.59 -21.62 5.22
N ALA A 71 -11.52 -21.45 4.28
CA ALA A 71 -12.57 -22.45 4.01
C ALA A 71 -11.98 -23.76 3.47
N VAL A 72 -11.09 -23.67 2.48
CA VAL A 72 -10.39 -24.84 1.90
C VAL A 72 -9.61 -25.61 2.97
N LEU A 73 -8.94 -24.93 3.90
CA LEU A 73 -8.26 -25.58 5.02
C LEU A 73 -9.23 -26.22 6.02
N GLY A 74 -10.39 -25.59 6.25
CA GLY A 74 -11.45 -26.14 7.10
C GLY A 74 -11.99 -27.48 6.59
N ASP A 75 -12.11 -27.63 5.27
CA ASP A 75 -12.57 -28.86 4.63
C ASP A 75 -11.53 -29.99 4.69
N LEU A 76 -10.25 -29.65 4.89
CA LEU A 76 -9.16 -30.62 5.07
C LEU A 76 -9.05 -31.04 6.54
N ASP A 77 -10.03 -31.82 7.03
CA ASP A 77 -10.04 -32.32 8.40
C ASP A 77 -9.34 -33.69 8.55
N PRO A 78 -8.18 -33.78 9.23
CA PRO A 78 -7.50 -35.04 9.51
C PRO A 78 -8.34 -36.07 10.26
N ALA A 79 -9.44 -35.70 10.93
CA ALA A 79 -10.37 -36.66 11.53
C ALA A 79 -11.02 -37.59 10.49
N LEU A 80 -11.11 -37.18 9.22
CA LEU A 80 -11.60 -38.02 8.11
C LEU A 80 -10.70 -39.22 7.81
N LEU A 81 -9.51 -39.31 8.41
CA LEU A 81 -8.64 -40.48 8.31
C LEU A 81 -9.05 -41.59 9.29
N GLU A 82 -9.88 -41.29 10.30
CA GLU A 82 -10.44 -42.26 11.22
C GLU A 82 -11.70 -42.93 10.64
N PRO A 83 -11.97 -44.20 11.00
CA PRO A 83 -13.21 -44.85 10.59
C PRO A 83 -14.40 -44.12 11.19
N ARG A 84 -15.47 -43.96 10.41
CA ARG A 84 -16.75 -43.47 10.92
C ARG A 84 -17.29 -44.42 12.00
N ARG A 85 -17.96 -43.86 13.01
CA ARG A 85 -18.61 -44.66 14.07
C ARG A 85 -19.84 -45.39 13.52
N GLY A 86 -20.17 -46.54 14.09
CA GLY A 86 -21.36 -47.34 13.74
C GLY A 86 -21.21 -48.13 12.43
N LEU A 87 -22.34 -48.53 11.84
CA LEU A 87 -22.39 -49.43 10.67
C LEU A 87 -21.69 -48.85 9.42
N ALA A 88 -21.64 -47.52 9.29
CA ALA A 88 -20.92 -46.86 8.20
C ALA A 88 -19.40 -47.12 8.25
N GLY A 89 -18.84 -47.42 9.44
CA GLY A 89 -17.42 -47.73 9.63
C GLY A 89 -16.99 -49.09 9.08
N LEU A 90 -17.93 -50.03 8.87
CA LEU A 90 -17.64 -51.39 8.40
C LEU A 90 -17.15 -51.42 6.95
N PHE A 91 -17.57 -50.46 6.14
CA PHE A 91 -17.17 -50.34 4.73
C PHE A 91 -16.01 -49.35 4.52
N ASP A 92 -15.56 -48.73 5.61
CA ASP A 92 -14.56 -47.68 5.61
C ASP A 92 -13.18 -48.31 5.69
N SER A 93 -12.61 -48.69 4.55
CA SER A 93 -11.24 -49.21 4.52
C SER A 93 -10.25 -48.07 4.77
N ARG A 94 -9.20 -48.33 5.57
CA ARG A 94 -8.13 -47.36 5.82
C ARG A 94 -7.47 -46.88 4.52
N GLY A 95 -7.28 -47.79 3.55
CA GLY A 95 -6.72 -47.46 2.25
C GLY A 95 -7.65 -46.54 1.43
N GLY A 96 -8.96 -46.81 1.45
CA GLY A 96 -9.97 -45.97 0.81
C GLY A 96 -10.01 -44.55 1.39
N ARG A 97 -10.05 -44.42 2.73
CA ARG A 97 -10.02 -43.10 3.39
C ARG A 97 -8.76 -42.32 3.06
N LEU A 98 -7.59 -42.96 3.14
CA LEU A 98 -6.32 -42.31 2.80
C LEU A 98 -6.28 -41.87 1.32
N LYS A 99 -6.82 -42.68 0.40
CA LYS A 99 -6.93 -42.30 -1.02
C LYS A 99 -7.83 -41.08 -1.20
N ALA A 100 -9.03 -41.10 -0.64
CA ALA A 100 -9.98 -39.97 -0.73
C ALA A 100 -9.39 -38.69 -0.10
N PHE A 101 -8.72 -38.80 1.04
CA PHE A 101 -8.07 -37.66 1.70
C PHE A 101 -6.92 -37.09 0.86
N ARG A 102 -6.11 -37.94 0.21
CA ARG A 102 -5.06 -37.49 -0.72
C ARG A 102 -5.62 -36.74 -1.92
N GLU A 103 -6.76 -37.19 -2.45
CA GLU A 103 -7.45 -36.50 -3.55
C GLU A 103 -8.00 -35.14 -3.11
N ALA A 104 -8.60 -35.07 -1.91
CA ALA A 104 -9.04 -33.81 -1.32
C ALA A 104 -7.86 -32.84 -1.10
N TYR A 105 -6.77 -33.35 -0.52
CA TYR A 105 -5.53 -32.59 -0.34
C TYR A 105 -4.95 -32.11 -1.68
N ALA A 106 -4.93 -32.92 -2.74
CA ALA A 106 -4.42 -32.51 -4.04
C ALA A 106 -5.20 -31.30 -4.60
N ARG A 107 -6.53 -31.32 -4.49
CA ARG A 107 -7.38 -30.18 -4.90
C ARG A 107 -7.18 -28.96 -3.99
N GLY A 108 -7.21 -29.16 -2.68
CA GLY A 108 -7.05 -28.08 -1.71
C GLY A 108 -5.69 -27.41 -1.79
N SER A 109 -4.61 -28.18 -1.92
CA SER A 109 -3.25 -27.67 -2.06
C SER A 109 -3.02 -26.93 -3.38
N ALA A 110 -3.65 -27.36 -4.48
CA ALA A 110 -3.64 -26.60 -5.74
C ALA A 110 -4.35 -25.25 -5.56
N SER A 111 -5.56 -25.24 -5.00
CA SER A 111 -6.30 -23.99 -4.73
C SER A 111 -5.54 -23.05 -3.79
N LEU A 112 -4.88 -23.57 -2.76
CA LEU A 112 -4.07 -22.76 -1.85
C LEU A 112 -2.80 -22.23 -2.53
N ALA A 113 -2.20 -22.99 -3.46
CA ALA A 113 -1.07 -22.51 -4.25
C ALA A 113 -1.47 -21.35 -5.16
N ASP A 114 -2.66 -21.41 -5.77
CA ASP A 114 -3.21 -20.30 -6.56
C ASP A 114 -3.43 -19.06 -5.70
N VAL A 115 -3.98 -19.22 -4.49
CA VAL A 115 -4.11 -18.12 -3.52
C VAL A 115 -2.74 -17.54 -3.17
N ALA A 116 -1.74 -18.38 -2.87
CA ALA A 116 -0.40 -17.89 -2.55
C ALA A 116 0.22 -17.10 -3.70
N ALA A 117 0.05 -17.54 -4.95
CA ALA A 117 0.51 -16.83 -6.14
C ALA A 117 -0.19 -15.47 -6.31
N ASP A 118 -1.51 -15.39 -6.10
CA ASP A 118 -2.25 -14.14 -6.11
C ASP A 118 -1.75 -13.18 -5.01
N LEU A 119 -1.53 -13.68 -3.79
CA LEU A 119 -0.98 -12.88 -2.69
C LEU A 119 0.41 -12.31 -3.04
N THR A 120 1.29 -13.11 -3.65
CA THR A 120 2.60 -12.64 -4.14
C THR A 120 2.44 -11.53 -5.20
N GLY A 121 1.54 -11.71 -6.18
CA GLY A 121 1.28 -10.69 -7.20
C GLY A 121 0.77 -9.36 -6.60
N ARG A 122 -0.05 -9.43 -5.55
CA ARG A 122 -0.53 -8.25 -4.81
C ARG A 122 0.57 -7.56 -4.03
N VAL A 123 1.44 -8.33 -3.39
CA VAL A 123 2.63 -7.84 -2.70
C VAL A 123 3.53 -7.07 -3.66
N ASP A 124 3.77 -7.60 -4.86
CA ASP A 124 4.57 -6.93 -5.89
C ASP A 124 3.88 -5.67 -6.42
N GLY A 125 2.55 -5.72 -6.57
CA GLY A 125 1.73 -4.55 -6.89
C GLY A 125 1.87 -3.44 -5.85
N ALA A 126 1.79 -3.77 -4.56
CA ALA A 126 1.98 -2.81 -3.47
C ALA A 126 3.41 -2.25 -3.45
N GLY A 127 4.43 -3.08 -3.72
CA GLY A 127 5.82 -2.62 -3.85
C GLY A 127 6.00 -1.58 -4.96
N ARG A 128 5.42 -1.81 -6.15
CA ARG A 128 5.43 -0.85 -7.26
C ARG A 128 4.73 0.45 -6.90
N ARG A 129 3.55 0.38 -6.26
CA ARG A 129 2.83 1.58 -5.80
C ARG A 129 3.65 2.38 -4.78
N SER A 130 4.31 1.70 -3.84
CA SER A 130 5.20 2.36 -2.87
C SER A 130 6.31 3.15 -3.57
N GLY A 131 6.94 2.59 -4.61
CA GLY A 131 7.94 3.30 -5.41
C GLY A 131 7.38 4.50 -6.19
N SER A 132 6.16 4.39 -6.72
CA SER A 132 5.47 5.53 -7.34
C SER A 132 5.16 6.64 -6.33
N LEU A 133 4.75 6.28 -5.12
CA LEU A 133 4.52 7.22 -4.01
C LEU A 133 5.82 7.90 -3.57
N ASP A 134 6.95 7.20 -3.54
CA ASP A 134 8.27 7.79 -3.28
C ASP A 134 8.64 8.85 -4.32
N SER A 135 8.40 8.56 -5.60
CA SER A 135 8.66 9.50 -6.69
C SER A 135 7.79 10.74 -6.55
N LEU A 136 6.50 10.54 -6.26
CA LEU A 136 5.55 11.64 -6.05
C LEU A 136 5.88 12.49 -4.82
N TRP A 137 6.39 11.87 -3.75
CA TRP A 137 6.85 12.58 -2.56
C TRP A 137 7.99 13.55 -2.91
N VAL A 138 8.94 13.11 -3.74
CA VAL A 138 10.04 13.97 -4.23
C VAL A 138 9.50 15.09 -5.11
N GLU A 139 8.63 14.77 -6.07
CA GLU A 139 8.00 15.76 -6.95
C GLU A 139 7.25 16.85 -6.17
N ILE A 140 6.51 16.48 -5.12
CA ILE A 140 5.77 17.45 -4.27
C ILE A 140 6.76 18.27 -3.46
N ARG A 141 7.77 17.67 -2.85
CA ARG A 141 8.79 18.40 -2.09
C ARG A 141 9.46 19.45 -2.96
N ASP A 142 9.88 19.09 -4.17
CA ASP A 142 10.58 20.00 -5.08
C ASP A 142 9.63 21.10 -5.59
N ALA A 143 8.35 20.78 -5.79
CA ALA A 143 7.35 21.79 -6.13
C ALA A 143 7.06 22.79 -4.98
N VAL A 144 7.19 22.38 -3.71
CA VAL A 144 7.11 23.32 -2.58
C VAL A 144 8.24 24.33 -2.63
N VAL A 145 9.46 23.92 -3.00
CA VAL A 145 10.62 24.83 -3.15
C VAL A 145 10.37 25.87 -4.25
N ASP A 146 9.78 25.46 -5.38
CA ASP A 146 9.44 26.38 -6.47
C ASP A 146 8.30 27.34 -6.07
N LEU A 147 7.28 26.86 -5.34
CA LEU A 147 6.26 27.73 -4.75
C LEU A 147 6.86 28.76 -3.78
N ASP A 148 7.82 28.35 -2.94
CA ASP A 148 8.54 29.25 -2.03
C ASP A 148 9.27 30.35 -2.81
N ALA A 149 9.86 30.04 -3.96
CA ALA A 149 10.51 31.02 -4.81
C ALA A 149 9.51 32.05 -5.38
N TYR A 150 8.34 31.59 -5.86
CA TYR A 150 7.27 32.47 -6.35
C TYR A 150 6.67 33.35 -5.24
N THR A 151 6.43 32.78 -4.05
CA THR A 151 5.94 33.55 -2.89
C THR A 151 6.95 34.61 -2.48
N ALA A 152 8.24 34.29 -2.42
CA ALA A 152 9.30 35.25 -2.07
C ALA A 152 9.39 36.40 -3.09
N ALA A 153 9.28 36.11 -4.39
CA ALA A 153 9.25 37.13 -5.43
C ALA A 153 8.01 38.04 -5.31
N ALA A 154 6.83 37.46 -5.05
CA ALA A 154 5.61 38.24 -4.81
C ALA A 154 5.74 39.15 -3.59
N VAL A 155 6.30 38.67 -2.47
CA VAL A 155 6.55 39.48 -1.26
C VAL A 155 7.50 40.64 -1.56
N ARG A 156 8.59 40.39 -2.30
CA ARG A 156 9.54 41.44 -2.69
C ARG A 156 8.86 42.54 -3.51
N ARG A 157 7.95 42.17 -4.41
CA ARG A 157 7.19 43.12 -5.24
C ARG A 157 6.16 43.92 -4.43
N LEU A 158 5.45 43.26 -3.52
CA LEU A 158 4.45 43.91 -2.66
C LEU A 158 5.08 44.83 -1.59
N THR A 159 6.31 44.55 -1.15
CA THR A 159 7.03 45.35 -0.14
C THR A 159 8.09 46.28 -0.72
N GLY A 160 8.39 46.17 -2.01
CA GLY A 160 9.44 46.91 -2.71
C GLY A 160 9.08 48.38 -3.00
N HIS A 161 10.10 49.15 -3.39
CA HIS A 161 9.98 50.59 -3.69
C HIS A 161 9.52 50.89 -5.14
N SER A 162 9.31 49.86 -5.97
CA SER A 162 8.83 50.04 -7.35
C SER A 162 7.30 50.01 -7.34
N PRO A 163 6.61 51.10 -7.71
CA PRO A 163 5.17 51.17 -7.60
C PRO A 163 4.53 50.20 -8.61
N LEU A 164 3.87 49.17 -8.08
CA LEU A 164 2.83 48.46 -8.82
C LEU A 164 1.60 49.38 -8.88
N GLY A 165 0.88 49.35 -9.99
CA GLY A 165 -0.48 49.85 -10.04
C GLY A 165 -1.35 49.15 -8.99
N GLU A 166 -2.30 49.89 -8.41
CA GLU A 166 -3.15 49.41 -7.31
C GLU A 166 -3.87 48.09 -7.66
N ASP A 167 -4.41 48.00 -8.88
CA ASP A 167 -5.07 46.79 -9.39
C ASP A 167 -4.11 45.59 -9.49
N ALA A 168 -2.89 45.82 -9.94
CA ALA A 168 -1.87 44.78 -10.08
C ALA A 168 -1.35 44.31 -8.71
N ALA A 169 -1.21 45.22 -7.75
CA ALA A 169 -0.86 44.90 -6.37
C ALA A 169 -1.95 44.05 -5.70
N TYR A 170 -3.22 44.43 -5.86
CA TYR A 170 -4.36 43.66 -5.34
C TYR A 170 -4.43 42.26 -5.96
N ALA A 171 -4.28 42.16 -7.28
CA ALA A 171 -4.26 40.87 -7.97
C ALA A 171 -3.11 39.98 -7.48
N LEU A 172 -1.89 40.54 -7.35
CA LEU A 172 -0.71 39.81 -6.89
C LEU A 172 -0.85 39.33 -5.44
N ASP A 173 -1.45 40.13 -4.55
CA ASP A 173 -1.69 39.72 -3.17
C ASP A 173 -2.67 38.52 -3.09
N GLY A 174 -3.76 38.55 -3.87
CA GLY A 174 -4.67 37.42 -4.01
C GLY A 174 -3.98 36.17 -4.55
N ARG A 175 -3.07 36.33 -5.52
CA ARG A 175 -2.26 35.22 -6.06
C ARG A 175 -1.29 34.66 -5.03
N LYS A 176 -0.60 35.52 -4.26
CA LYS A 176 0.28 35.10 -3.17
C LYS A 176 -0.50 34.27 -2.14
N ALA A 177 -1.68 34.71 -1.73
CA ALA A 177 -2.52 33.96 -0.79
C ALA A 177 -2.89 32.56 -1.33
N ALA A 178 -3.20 32.45 -2.63
CA ALA A 178 -3.46 31.15 -3.27
C ALA A 178 -2.23 30.24 -3.32
N LEU A 179 -1.04 30.80 -3.56
CA LEU A 179 0.23 30.05 -3.50
C LEU A 179 0.53 29.56 -2.09
N ASP A 180 0.33 30.40 -1.07
CA ASP A 180 0.54 30.04 0.34
C ASP A 180 -0.40 28.89 0.77
N ALA A 181 -1.67 28.94 0.35
CA ALA A 181 -2.63 27.86 0.58
C ALA A 181 -2.20 26.55 -0.12
N CYS A 182 -1.77 26.64 -1.38
CA CYS A 182 -1.28 25.50 -2.15
C CYS A 182 -0.03 24.87 -1.54
N ARG A 183 0.90 25.72 -1.08
CA ARG A 183 2.11 25.32 -0.37
C ARG A 183 1.80 24.58 0.93
N ALA A 184 0.89 25.13 1.74
CA ALA A 184 0.49 24.51 3.00
C ALA A 184 -0.14 23.13 2.77
N ALA A 185 -0.98 22.99 1.75
CA ALA A 185 -1.56 21.72 1.36
C ALA A 185 -0.50 20.71 0.89
N ALA A 186 0.44 21.13 0.04
CA ALA A 186 1.53 20.29 -0.45
C ALA A 186 2.42 19.76 0.69
N ILE A 187 2.79 20.62 1.65
CA ILE A 187 3.53 20.22 2.85
C ILE A 187 2.71 19.22 3.68
N GLY A 188 1.41 19.45 3.83
CA GLY A 188 0.50 18.54 4.52
C GLY A 188 0.38 17.16 3.85
N THR A 189 0.53 17.07 2.53
CA THR A 189 0.46 15.83 1.75
C THR A 189 1.68 14.92 1.96
N LEU A 190 2.88 15.48 2.14
CA LEU A 190 4.12 14.71 2.30
C LEU A 190 4.08 13.63 3.40
N PRO A 191 3.67 13.93 4.65
CA PRO A 191 3.56 12.90 5.69
C PRO A 191 2.42 11.91 5.43
N LEU A 192 1.38 12.30 4.69
CA LEU A 192 0.25 11.42 4.35
C LEU A 192 0.64 10.36 3.31
N ILE A 193 1.50 10.70 2.36
CA ILE A 193 2.12 9.73 1.45
C ILE A 193 2.89 8.66 2.24
N ARG A 194 3.68 9.07 3.23
CA ARG A 194 4.37 8.14 4.14
C ARG A 194 3.39 7.30 4.96
N GLY A 195 2.28 7.90 5.39
CA GLY A 195 1.17 7.20 6.05
C GLY A 195 0.60 6.07 5.19
N ALA A 196 0.33 6.31 3.91
CA ALA A 196 -0.16 5.30 2.97
C ALA A 196 0.85 4.16 2.78
N GLN A 197 2.14 4.47 2.56
CA GLN A 197 3.20 3.48 2.42
C GLN A 197 3.34 2.60 3.68
N ASN A 198 3.27 3.21 4.87
CA ASN A 198 3.32 2.50 6.14
C ASN A 198 2.09 1.61 6.38
N ALA A 199 0.92 2.03 5.89
CA ALA A 199 -0.30 1.23 5.96
C ALA A 199 -0.18 -0.06 5.12
N ASP A 200 0.48 0.02 3.96
CA ASP A 200 0.74 -1.11 3.06
C ASP A 200 1.85 -2.02 3.58
N ALA A 201 2.96 -1.48 4.09
CA ALA A 201 4.13 -2.27 4.47
C ALA A 201 3.80 -3.43 5.43
N ARG A 202 3.01 -3.15 6.49
CA ARG A 202 2.61 -4.18 7.48
C ARG A 202 1.71 -5.25 6.89
N ALA A 203 0.78 -4.87 6.02
CA ALA A 203 -0.10 -5.79 5.33
C ALA A 203 0.71 -6.66 4.37
N VAL A 204 1.61 -6.07 3.59
CA VAL A 204 2.53 -6.76 2.69
C VAL A 204 3.36 -7.82 3.42
N ASP A 205 3.97 -7.48 4.55
CA ASP A 205 4.77 -8.43 5.33
C ASP A 205 3.93 -9.61 5.82
N THR A 206 2.69 -9.35 6.24
CA THR A 206 1.79 -10.40 6.72
C THR A 206 1.28 -11.29 5.57
N LEU A 207 1.04 -10.72 4.38
CA LEU A 207 0.67 -11.48 3.18
C LEU A 207 1.83 -12.35 2.68
N LYS A 208 3.06 -11.83 2.68
CA LYS A 208 4.28 -12.62 2.37
C LYS A 208 4.40 -13.82 3.30
N ALA A 209 4.32 -13.57 4.61
CA ALA A 209 4.38 -14.64 5.62
C ALA A 209 3.26 -15.68 5.45
N CYS A 210 2.08 -15.27 4.98
CA CYS A 210 0.99 -16.18 4.67
C CYS A 210 1.28 -17.03 3.42
N ALA A 211 1.76 -16.43 2.33
CA ALA A 211 2.14 -17.13 1.10
C ALA A 211 3.26 -18.16 1.35
N ASP A 212 4.31 -17.76 2.07
CA ASP A 212 5.39 -18.66 2.50
C ASP A 212 4.86 -19.79 3.40
N GLY A 213 3.90 -19.45 4.27
CA GLY A 213 3.24 -20.40 5.13
C GLY A 213 2.45 -21.46 4.39
N VAL A 214 1.80 -21.11 3.27
CA VAL A 214 1.11 -22.07 2.41
C VAL A 214 2.11 -23.03 1.77
N ALA A 215 3.24 -22.53 1.27
CA ALA A 215 4.29 -23.37 0.67
C ALA A 215 4.84 -24.39 1.68
N ALA A 216 5.18 -23.93 2.89
CA ALA A 216 5.67 -24.78 3.97
C ALA A 216 4.62 -25.83 4.40
N TRP A 217 3.38 -25.40 4.63
CA TRP A 217 2.27 -26.30 4.97
C TRP A 217 2.07 -27.38 3.90
N ARG A 218 2.12 -27.00 2.62
CA ARG A 218 1.96 -27.93 1.49
C ARG A 218 3.03 -29.00 1.55
N ASP A 219 4.28 -28.62 1.69
CA ASP A 219 5.42 -29.54 1.65
C ASP A 219 5.39 -30.50 2.86
N ASP A 220 5.07 -29.99 4.06
CA ASP A 220 4.89 -30.80 5.26
C ASP A 220 3.73 -31.79 5.14
N TRP A 221 2.59 -31.36 4.60
CA TRP A 221 1.43 -32.23 4.37
C TRP A 221 1.70 -33.26 3.27
N LYS A 222 2.45 -32.89 2.24
CA LYS A 222 2.88 -33.81 1.18
C LYS A 222 3.74 -34.94 1.77
N ASP A 223 4.65 -34.62 2.69
CA ASP A 223 5.45 -35.61 3.40
C ASP A 223 4.59 -36.49 4.33
N ALA A 224 3.75 -35.88 5.18
CA ALA A 224 2.87 -36.59 6.12
C ALA A 224 1.91 -37.56 5.41
N LEU A 225 1.48 -37.22 4.19
CA LEU A 225 0.61 -38.04 3.36
C LEU A 225 1.39 -39.06 2.51
N GLY A 226 2.71 -39.13 2.60
CA GLY A 226 3.55 -40.06 1.84
C GLY A 226 3.57 -39.77 0.34
N LEU A 227 3.40 -38.50 -0.05
CA LEU A 227 3.34 -38.01 -1.43
C LEU A 227 4.64 -37.34 -1.91
N ALA A 228 5.69 -37.31 -1.07
CA ALA A 228 6.95 -36.65 -1.41
C ALA A 228 7.75 -37.32 -2.55
N GLY A 229 7.54 -38.62 -2.80
CA GLY A 229 8.24 -39.39 -3.83
C GLY A 229 7.45 -39.56 -5.14
N LYS A 230 8.06 -40.24 -6.14
CA LYS A 230 7.43 -40.51 -7.45
C LYS A 230 6.13 -41.31 -7.38
N ARG A 231 5.94 -42.10 -6.31
CA ARG A 231 4.74 -42.92 -6.07
C ARG A 231 4.27 -42.74 -4.63
N PRO A 232 2.95 -42.73 -4.37
CA PRO A 232 2.42 -42.66 -3.01
C PRO A 232 2.90 -43.84 -2.15
N LYS A 233 3.52 -43.53 -1.00
CA LYS A 233 4.00 -44.55 -0.04
C LYS A 233 2.85 -45.03 0.86
N LYS A 234 2.96 -46.25 1.40
CA LYS A 234 2.05 -46.72 2.44
C LYS A 234 2.48 -46.11 3.77
N VAL A 235 1.71 -45.13 4.28
CA VAL A 235 2.02 -44.40 5.52
C VAL A 235 0.87 -44.48 6.52
N ARG A 236 1.17 -44.14 7.78
CA ARG A 236 0.17 -43.81 8.80
C ARG A 236 0.31 -42.32 9.09
N PRO A 237 -0.53 -41.45 8.52
CA PRO A 237 -0.44 -40.02 8.81
C PRO A 237 -0.66 -39.75 10.29
N GLU A 238 0.17 -38.87 10.87
CA GLU A 238 0.06 -38.43 12.25
C GLU A 238 -0.98 -37.30 12.36
N ARG A 239 -2.18 -37.66 12.81
CA ARG A 239 -3.33 -36.74 12.86
C ARG A 239 -3.03 -35.46 13.62
N GLU A 240 -2.44 -35.58 14.82
CA GLU A 240 -2.15 -34.44 15.69
C GLU A 240 -1.15 -33.46 15.06
N ARG A 241 -0.11 -34.00 14.40
CA ARG A 241 0.85 -33.19 13.64
C ARG A 241 0.15 -32.45 12.50
N MET A 242 -0.70 -33.13 11.73
CA MET A 242 -1.43 -32.49 10.62
C MET A 242 -2.41 -31.42 11.09
N LEU A 243 -3.14 -31.68 12.19
CA LEU A 243 -4.03 -30.70 12.82
C LEU A 243 -3.25 -29.45 13.25
N LYS A 244 -2.11 -29.63 13.92
CA LYS A 244 -1.25 -28.51 14.33
C LYS A 244 -0.80 -27.67 13.14
N LEU A 245 -0.33 -28.32 12.06
CA LEU A 245 0.11 -27.62 10.85
C LEU A 245 -1.01 -26.85 10.16
N ARG A 246 -2.23 -27.42 10.11
CA ARG A 246 -3.42 -26.71 9.59
C ARG A 246 -3.74 -25.51 10.47
N ASP A 247 -3.83 -25.70 11.78
CA ASP A 247 -4.23 -24.66 12.72
C ASP A 247 -3.20 -23.53 12.77
N ASP A 248 -1.91 -23.82 12.62
CA ASP A 248 -0.86 -22.81 12.50
C ASP A 248 -1.00 -21.98 11.21
N LEU A 249 -1.36 -22.59 10.08
CA LEU A 249 -1.66 -21.86 8.85
C LEU A 249 -2.96 -21.03 8.98
N VAL A 250 -4.01 -21.57 9.60
CA VAL A 250 -5.25 -20.83 9.89
C VAL A 250 -4.96 -19.60 10.74
N LYS A 251 -4.13 -19.71 11.80
CA LYS A 251 -3.72 -18.55 12.61
C LYS A 251 -2.98 -17.48 11.80
N ARG A 252 -2.13 -17.89 10.83
CA ARG A 252 -1.46 -16.95 9.92
C ARG A 252 -2.46 -16.23 9.03
N ILE A 253 -3.44 -16.95 8.48
CA ILE A 253 -4.53 -16.37 7.69
C ILE A 253 -5.36 -15.38 8.53
N ASP A 254 -5.75 -15.75 9.75
CA ASP A 254 -6.54 -14.88 10.63
C ASP A 254 -5.77 -13.61 11.03
N ARG A 255 -4.45 -13.72 11.25
CA ARG A 255 -3.56 -12.56 11.43
C ARG A 255 -3.53 -11.66 10.20
N ALA A 256 -3.41 -12.24 9.00
CA ALA A 256 -3.42 -11.50 7.74
C ALA A 256 -4.75 -10.76 7.52
N LEU A 257 -5.88 -11.42 7.77
CA LEU A 257 -7.21 -10.79 7.69
C LEU A 257 -7.36 -9.61 8.67
N THR A 258 -6.86 -9.78 9.90
CA THR A 258 -6.88 -8.71 10.90
C THR A 258 -6.04 -7.51 10.47
N GLU A 259 -4.83 -7.77 9.94
CA GLU A 259 -3.95 -6.70 9.46
C GLU A 259 -4.52 -6.00 8.22
N LEU A 260 -5.13 -6.71 7.28
CA LEU A 260 -5.79 -6.12 6.11
C LEU A 260 -6.92 -5.17 6.53
N LYS A 261 -7.72 -5.56 7.53
CA LYS A 261 -8.77 -4.70 8.08
C LYS A 261 -8.17 -3.42 8.70
N ALA A 262 -7.09 -3.55 9.46
CA ALA A 262 -6.40 -2.42 10.07
C ALA A 262 -5.74 -1.50 9.02
N SER A 263 -5.14 -2.09 7.98
CA SER A 263 -4.56 -1.36 6.84
C SER A 263 -5.61 -0.54 6.10
N ARG A 264 -6.78 -1.13 5.81
CA ARG A 264 -7.90 -0.41 5.19
C ARG A 264 -8.37 0.80 6.00
N ALA A 265 -8.45 0.66 7.33
CA ALA A 265 -8.82 1.77 8.20
C ALA A 265 -7.79 2.93 8.14
N ARG A 266 -6.50 2.61 8.13
CA ARG A 266 -5.42 3.60 7.99
C ARG A 266 -5.46 4.29 6.62
N HIS A 267 -5.72 3.56 5.55
CA HIS A 267 -5.90 4.14 4.21
C HIS A 267 -7.09 5.09 4.15
N ALA A 268 -8.23 4.72 4.73
CA ALA A 268 -9.40 5.59 4.80
C ALA A 268 -9.11 6.91 5.56
N GLU A 269 -8.31 6.85 6.64
CA GLU A 269 -7.86 8.04 7.35
C GLU A 269 -6.98 8.94 6.47
N VAL A 270 -6.00 8.34 5.77
CA VAL A 270 -5.11 9.06 4.85
C VAL A 270 -5.90 9.72 3.71
N GLU A 271 -6.84 8.99 3.10
CA GLU A 271 -7.70 9.51 2.03
C GLU A 271 -8.54 10.70 2.52
N SER A 272 -9.16 10.58 3.69
CA SER A 272 -9.98 11.64 4.30
C SER A 272 -9.14 12.90 4.52
N ARG A 273 -7.92 12.75 5.05
CA ARG A 273 -7.00 13.88 5.29
C ARG A 273 -6.51 14.52 3.99
N LEU A 274 -6.16 13.73 2.97
CA LEU A 274 -5.78 14.24 1.65
C LEU A 274 -6.94 15.02 0.99
N THR A 275 -8.17 14.50 1.10
CA THR A 275 -9.37 15.19 0.61
C THR A 275 -9.57 16.53 1.32
N GLY A 276 -9.33 16.58 2.63
CA GLY A 276 -9.36 17.81 3.41
C GLY A 276 -8.36 18.86 2.94
N LEU A 277 -7.12 18.45 2.64
CA LEU A 277 -6.06 19.34 2.12
C LEU A 277 -6.36 19.86 0.71
N ARG A 278 -7.11 19.10 -0.10
CA ARG A 278 -7.45 19.46 -1.47
C ARG A 278 -8.59 20.48 -1.58
N ARG A 279 -9.53 20.47 -0.62
CA ARG A 279 -10.76 21.30 -0.63
C ARG A 279 -10.55 22.82 -0.80
N PRO A 280 -9.53 23.46 -0.20
CA PRO A 280 -9.32 24.91 -0.33
C PRO A 280 -8.52 25.34 -1.58
N LEU A 281 -8.15 24.42 -2.49
CA LEU A 281 -7.25 24.68 -3.63
C LEU A 281 -7.96 24.84 -4.99
#